data_AF-A0A848G3E2-F1
#
_entry.id   AF-A0A848G3E2-F1
#
_cell.length_a   1.000
_cell.length_b   1.000
_cell.length_c   1.000
_cell.angle_alpha   90.00
_cell.angle_beta   90.00
_cell.angle_gamma   90.00
#
_symmetry.space_group_name_H-M   'P 1'
#
loop_
_entity.id
_entity.type
_entity.pdbx_description
1 polymer ?
#
loop_
_entity_poly.entity_id
_entity_poly.type
_entity_poly.pdbx_seq_one_letter_code
_entity_poly.pdbx_strand_id
1 'polypeptide(L)'
;MFNQFSTQILERLHGKKLPVVFQETTGVSERTWRNRIKNGWNPGSEELEKLTGQMAVCATEIIKAKGGWTENEVQDIFFRSPSRRAGIGLPTADLIFWFSPGFGKGYLESIAVASQFDLYCSAFSDAVKACDTNAARKVLLDCLEWLMSFCASDAEEDEDVQELREKLLAAEGLGGLLESAKPLVDQLLFLILSVWDVEFCSHYTGGKIEPFPLFKLVMPCLSPTIELESGSNRFLRDGKPPKRGVFEKSTARLLDFLAVLSCWRRNRVPPDKLPAVKEMAAWFKEDPGRITSWRDETTLFTYSHFLSVWQSACVPDKRGRCPEAPAPMLVVAHLLSPLLVREKGKVTQWIVCGDGYERWWKRILDRLTAKGLKFGSTPWPKCLTDQSVGNRLLESWLSSQSSGRSSQPLDSQ
;
A
#
# COMPACT_ATOMS: atom_id res chain seq x y z
N MET A 1 5.85 -11.09 -9.81
CA MET A 1 5.64 -9.65 -9.54
C MET A 1 4.42 -9.43 -8.65
N PHE A 2 3.19 -9.74 -9.09
CA PHE A 2 1.98 -9.50 -8.28
C PHE A 2 1.89 -10.30 -6.97
N ASN A 3 2.35 -11.56 -6.94
CA ASN A 3 2.32 -12.37 -5.72
C ASN A 3 3.40 -12.01 -4.69
N GLN A 4 4.47 -11.32 -5.11
CA GLN A 4 5.52 -10.86 -4.20
C GLN A 4 5.04 -9.71 -3.31
N PHE A 5 4.04 -8.95 -3.78
CA PHE A 5 3.35 -7.88 -3.05
C PHE A 5 2.90 -8.32 -1.65
N SER A 6 2.06 -9.37 -1.59
CA SER A 6 1.47 -9.82 -0.34
C SER A 6 2.55 -10.37 0.61
N THR A 7 3.56 -11.06 0.06
CA THR A 7 4.66 -11.63 0.85
C THR A 7 5.56 -10.56 1.49
N GLN A 8 5.92 -9.51 0.75
CA GLN A 8 6.76 -8.43 1.29
C GLN A 8 6.03 -7.60 2.34
N ILE A 9 4.72 -7.40 2.15
CA ILE A 9 3.87 -6.73 3.14
C ILE A 9 3.86 -7.54 4.45
N LEU A 10 3.74 -8.87 4.38
CA LEU A 10 3.79 -9.72 5.57
C LEU A 10 5.11 -9.65 6.31
N GLU A 11 6.23 -9.68 5.59
CA GLU A 11 7.55 -9.56 6.23
C GLU A 11 7.64 -8.26 7.05
N ARG A 12 7.16 -7.16 6.48
CA ARG A 12 7.22 -5.83 7.10
C ARG A 12 6.25 -5.69 8.26
N LEU A 13 5.03 -6.23 8.12
CA LEU A 13 4.03 -6.19 9.19
C LEU A 13 4.43 -7.03 10.40
N HIS A 14 5.05 -8.19 10.18
CA HIS A 14 5.44 -9.11 11.25
C HIS A 14 6.88 -8.92 11.75
N GLY A 15 7.75 -8.29 10.96
CA GLY A 15 9.18 -8.19 11.25
C GLY A 15 9.94 -9.51 11.11
N LYS A 16 9.33 -10.53 10.49
CA LYS A 16 9.98 -11.81 10.16
C LYS A 16 10.32 -11.84 8.69
N LYS A 17 11.50 -12.37 8.33
CA LYS A 17 11.85 -12.56 6.92
C LYS A 17 11.09 -13.76 6.33
N LEU A 18 10.78 -13.69 5.04
CA LEU A 18 10.00 -14.65 4.28
C LEU A 18 10.61 -16.06 4.31
N PRO A 19 11.95 -16.27 4.23
CA PRO A 19 12.53 -17.60 4.44
C PRO A 19 12.18 -18.24 5.79
N VAL A 20 12.05 -17.43 6.85
CA VAL A 20 11.68 -17.91 8.19
C VAL A 20 10.21 -18.29 8.22
N VAL A 21 9.34 -17.44 7.66
CA VAL A 21 7.90 -17.74 7.51
C VAL A 21 7.68 -19.02 6.70
N PHE A 22 8.44 -19.21 5.63
CA PHE A 22 8.37 -20.42 4.84
C PHE A 22 8.91 -21.66 5.54
N GLN A 23 9.98 -21.52 6.32
CA GLN A 23 10.47 -22.63 7.13
C GLN A 23 9.40 -23.09 8.12
N GLU A 24 8.75 -22.16 8.81
CA GLU A 24 7.68 -22.43 9.78
C GLU A 24 6.49 -23.16 9.12
N THR A 25 6.16 -22.85 7.87
CA THR A 25 4.98 -23.37 7.17
C THR A 25 5.21 -24.61 6.32
N THR A 26 6.43 -24.79 5.80
CA THR A 26 6.74 -25.86 4.84
C THR A 26 7.67 -26.93 5.40
N GLY A 27 8.31 -26.67 6.55
CA GLY A 27 9.35 -27.54 7.12
C GLY A 27 10.67 -27.55 6.33
N VAL A 28 10.76 -26.83 5.20
CA VAL A 28 11.96 -26.70 4.39
C VAL A 28 12.91 -25.66 5.02
N SER A 29 14.21 -25.93 5.03
CA SER A 29 15.18 -25.06 5.73
C SER A 29 15.17 -23.61 5.22
N GLU A 30 15.42 -22.65 6.13
CA GLU A 30 15.56 -21.23 5.80
C GLU A 30 16.59 -21.00 4.69
N ARG A 31 17.71 -21.74 4.73
CA ARG A 31 18.78 -21.64 3.72
C ARG A 31 18.29 -22.00 2.33
N THR A 32 17.47 -23.04 2.21
CA THR A 32 16.88 -23.47 0.94
C THR A 32 15.96 -22.39 0.38
N TRP A 33 15.10 -21.81 1.23
CA TRP A 33 14.22 -20.70 0.82
C TRP A 33 14.98 -19.45 0.42
N ARG A 34 16.02 -19.09 1.18
CA ARG A 34 16.89 -17.97 0.85
C ARG A 34 17.55 -18.16 -0.53
N ASN A 35 18.02 -19.36 -0.83
CA ASN A 35 18.59 -19.67 -2.15
C ASN A 35 17.54 -19.61 -3.27
N ARG A 36 16.32 -20.12 -3.05
CA ARG A 36 15.23 -20.01 -4.02
C ARG A 36 14.88 -18.56 -4.31
N ILE A 37 14.68 -17.75 -3.27
CA ILE A 37 14.37 -16.32 -3.39
C ILE A 37 15.47 -15.58 -4.15
N LYS A 38 16.74 -15.84 -3.80
CA LYS A 38 17.89 -15.26 -4.50
C LYS A 38 17.94 -15.62 -6.00
N ASN A 39 17.37 -16.75 -6.39
CA ASN A 39 17.36 -17.25 -7.76
C ASN A 39 16.06 -16.92 -8.52
N GLY A 40 15.33 -15.87 -8.12
CA GLY A 40 14.14 -15.40 -8.86
C GLY A 40 12.87 -16.20 -8.59
N TRP A 41 12.67 -16.67 -7.36
CA TRP A 41 11.47 -17.40 -6.97
C TRP A 41 10.18 -16.64 -7.27
N ASN A 42 9.25 -17.32 -7.96
CA ASN A 42 7.90 -16.86 -8.24
C ASN A 42 6.88 -17.85 -7.62
N PRO A 43 6.17 -17.46 -6.54
CA PRO A 43 5.24 -18.36 -5.86
C PRO A 43 4.14 -18.87 -6.78
N GLY A 44 3.85 -20.18 -6.66
CA GLY A 44 2.68 -20.80 -7.27
C GLY A 44 1.49 -20.84 -6.31
N SER A 45 0.37 -21.33 -6.80
CA SER A 45 -0.90 -21.39 -6.05
C SER A 45 -0.76 -22.15 -4.72
N GLU A 46 -0.01 -23.26 -4.68
CA GLU A 46 0.21 -24.03 -3.44
C GLU A 46 1.06 -23.24 -2.40
N GLU A 47 2.09 -22.53 -2.85
CA GLU A 47 2.95 -21.73 -1.96
C GLU A 47 2.20 -20.51 -1.43
N LEU A 48 1.35 -19.89 -2.27
CA LEU A 48 0.44 -18.83 -1.87
C LEU A 48 -0.57 -19.31 -0.83
N GLU A 49 -1.18 -20.48 -1.03
CA GLU A 49 -2.15 -21.04 -0.09
C GLU A 49 -1.51 -21.24 1.31
N LYS A 50 -0.27 -21.72 1.37
CA LYS A 50 0.47 -21.88 2.63
C LYS A 50 0.76 -20.55 3.31
N LEU A 51 1.19 -19.54 2.54
CA LEU A 51 1.42 -18.19 3.06
C LEU A 51 0.13 -17.58 3.60
N THR A 52 -0.96 -17.67 2.85
CA THR A 52 -2.27 -17.20 3.24
C THR A 52 -2.78 -17.91 4.50
N GLY A 53 -2.56 -19.23 4.60
CA GLY A 53 -2.83 -20.00 5.81
C GLY A 53 -2.11 -19.43 7.03
N GLN A 54 -0.83 -19.08 6.89
CA GLN A 54 -0.04 -18.47 7.96
C GLN A 54 -0.50 -17.06 8.31
N MET A 55 -0.89 -16.25 7.31
CA MET A 55 -1.50 -14.94 7.57
C MET A 55 -2.72 -15.08 8.47
N ALA A 56 -3.58 -16.05 8.14
CA ALA A 56 -4.81 -16.26 8.86
C ALA A 56 -4.57 -16.82 10.27
N VAL A 57 -3.55 -17.67 10.48
CA VAL A 57 -3.10 -18.10 11.82
C VAL A 57 -2.61 -16.92 12.64
N CYS A 58 -1.71 -16.10 12.09
CA CYS A 58 -1.20 -14.91 12.77
C CYS A 58 -2.31 -13.90 13.10
N ALA A 59 -3.22 -13.66 12.14
CA ALA A 59 -4.37 -12.79 12.35
C ALA A 59 -5.27 -13.33 13.47
N THR A 60 -5.52 -14.64 13.48
CA THR A 60 -6.27 -15.35 14.52
C THR A 60 -5.62 -15.21 15.89
N GLU A 61 -4.31 -15.40 16.01
CA GLU A 61 -3.58 -15.20 17.27
C GLU A 61 -3.71 -13.77 17.79
N ILE A 62 -3.65 -12.78 16.89
CA ILE A 62 -3.83 -11.36 17.26
C ILE A 62 -5.27 -11.09 17.74
N ILE A 63 -6.27 -11.67 17.08
CA ILE A 63 -7.69 -11.54 17.46
C ILE A 63 -7.94 -12.18 18.84
N LYS A 64 -7.45 -13.41 19.05
CA LYS A 64 -7.57 -14.15 20.31
C LYS A 64 -6.85 -13.44 21.46
N ALA A 65 -5.64 -12.94 21.23
CA ALA A 65 -4.83 -12.31 22.28
C ALA A 65 -5.36 -10.94 22.75
N LYS A 66 -6.19 -10.25 21.94
CA LYS A 66 -6.57 -8.85 22.21
C LYS A 66 -8.06 -8.58 22.35
N GLY A 67 -8.95 -9.48 21.89
CA GLY A 67 -10.34 -9.09 21.66
C GLY A 67 -11.43 -9.79 22.47
N GLY A 68 -11.10 -10.72 23.38
CA GLY A 68 -12.12 -11.44 24.15
C GLY A 68 -13.09 -12.28 23.28
N TRP A 69 -12.72 -12.54 22.03
CA TRP A 69 -13.48 -13.35 21.09
C TRP A 69 -13.44 -14.82 21.50
N THR A 70 -14.57 -15.49 21.36
CA THR A 70 -14.67 -16.93 21.54
C THR A 70 -14.03 -17.68 20.37
N GLU A 71 -13.66 -18.94 20.59
CA GLU A 71 -13.12 -19.80 19.52
C GLU A 71 -14.08 -19.88 18.32
N ASN A 72 -15.39 -19.99 18.58
CA ASN A 72 -16.40 -20.07 17.53
C ASN A 72 -16.47 -18.81 16.69
N GLU A 73 -16.45 -17.61 17.30
CA GLU A 73 -16.45 -16.36 16.56
C GLU A 73 -15.20 -16.21 15.69
N VAL A 74 -14.05 -16.65 16.20
CA VAL A 74 -12.80 -16.64 15.44
C VAL A 74 -12.86 -17.60 14.25
N GLN A 75 -13.42 -18.80 14.43
CA GLN A 75 -13.66 -19.74 13.33
C GLN A 75 -14.63 -19.15 12.30
N ASP A 76 -15.73 -18.53 12.73
CA ASP A 76 -16.69 -17.89 11.83
C ASP A 76 -16.05 -16.76 11.00
N ILE A 77 -15.19 -15.94 11.63
CA ILE A 77 -14.42 -14.91 10.93
C ILE A 77 -13.49 -15.55 9.89
N PHE A 78 -12.79 -16.62 10.27
CA PHE A 78 -11.89 -17.33 9.40
C PHE A 78 -12.60 -17.94 8.19
N PHE A 79 -13.77 -18.57 8.38
CA PHE A 79 -14.58 -19.11 7.29
C PHE A 79 -15.13 -18.04 6.35
N ARG A 80 -15.21 -16.78 6.81
CA ARG A 80 -15.61 -15.64 5.97
C ARG A 80 -14.48 -15.09 5.11
N SER A 81 -13.22 -15.46 5.34
CA SER A 81 -12.11 -14.92 4.56
C SER A 81 -12.26 -15.28 3.07
N PRO A 82 -11.93 -14.36 2.15
CA PRO A 82 -12.00 -14.60 0.71
C PRO A 82 -11.43 -15.94 0.26
N SER A 83 -10.19 -16.27 0.66
CA SER A 83 -9.56 -17.52 0.24
C SER A 83 -10.31 -18.76 0.74
N ARG A 84 -10.81 -18.72 1.98
CA ARG A 84 -11.56 -19.84 2.57
C ARG A 84 -12.92 -20.04 1.90
N ARG A 85 -13.62 -18.95 1.57
CA ARG A 85 -14.90 -19.02 0.85
C ARG A 85 -14.74 -19.53 -0.57
N ALA A 86 -13.66 -19.15 -1.26
CA ALA A 86 -13.42 -19.51 -2.64
C ALA A 86 -12.74 -20.89 -2.80
N GLY A 87 -12.11 -21.41 -1.75
CA GLY A 87 -11.33 -22.66 -1.82
C GLY A 87 -10.02 -22.54 -2.60
N ILE A 88 -9.54 -21.31 -2.81
CA ILE A 88 -8.33 -20.97 -3.57
C ILE A 88 -7.62 -19.80 -2.89
N GLY A 89 -6.30 -19.64 -3.10
CA GLY A 89 -5.53 -18.56 -2.50
C GLY A 89 -5.84 -17.19 -3.13
N LEU A 90 -6.39 -16.27 -2.34
CA LEU A 90 -6.71 -14.88 -2.69
C LEU A 90 -6.00 -13.92 -1.72
N PRO A 91 -4.66 -13.78 -1.81
CA PRO A 91 -3.85 -13.13 -0.78
C PRO A 91 -4.08 -11.62 -0.67
N THR A 92 -4.37 -10.91 -1.77
CA THR A 92 -4.67 -9.48 -1.75
C THR A 92 -6.06 -9.24 -1.16
N ALA A 93 -7.04 -10.05 -1.53
CA ALA A 93 -8.39 -9.99 -0.98
C ALA A 93 -8.40 -10.30 0.53
N ASP A 94 -7.67 -11.33 0.95
CA ASP A 94 -7.51 -11.68 2.36
C ASP A 94 -6.80 -10.55 3.13
N LEU A 95 -5.77 -9.93 2.56
CA LEU A 95 -5.11 -8.77 3.18
C LEU A 95 -6.13 -7.66 3.45
N ILE A 96 -6.93 -7.25 2.46
CA ILE A 96 -7.96 -6.22 2.65
C ILE A 96 -9.00 -6.67 3.69
N PHE A 97 -9.42 -7.94 3.64
CA PHE A 97 -10.37 -8.51 4.60
C PHE A 97 -9.85 -8.43 6.05
N TRP A 98 -8.62 -8.87 6.32
CA TRP A 98 -8.04 -8.88 7.66
C TRP A 98 -7.77 -7.48 8.22
N PHE A 99 -7.54 -6.50 7.34
CA PHE A 99 -7.26 -5.11 7.70
C PHE A 99 -8.48 -4.18 7.59
N SER A 100 -9.67 -4.72 7.33
CA SER A 100 -10.92 -3.96 7.28
C SER A 100 -11.74 -4.08 8.59
N PRO A 101 -12.55 -3.06 8.93
CA PRO A 101 -13.48 -3.09 10.05
C PRO A 101 -14.36 -4.35 10.03
N GLY A 102 -14.54 -4.98 11.19
CA GLY A 102 -15.41 -6.14 11.34
C GLY A 102 -15.09 -7.32 10.39
N PHE A 103 -13.84 -7.41 9.91
CA PHE A 103 -13.35 -8.44 9.00
C PHE A 103 -14.17 -8.49 7.70
N GLY A 104 -14.00 -7.45 6.88
CA GLY A 104 -14.63 -7.29 5.56
C GLY A 104 -15.85 -6.37 5.53
N LYS A 105 -16.30 -5.82 6.66
CA LYS A 105 -17.52 -5.02 6.70
C LYS A 105 -17.27 -3.62 6.14
N GLY A 106 -17.99 -3.27 5.06
CA GLY A 106 -17.87 -1.97 4.37
C GLY A 106 -16.77 -1.93 3.30
N TYR A 107 -16.14 -3.06 2.99
CA TYR A 107 -15.02 -3.15 2.05
C TYR A 107 -15.35 -4.13 0.92
N LEU A 108 -16.63 -4.21 0.55
CA LEU A 108 -17.14 -5.25 -0.34
C LEU A 108 -16.60 -5.08 -1.75
N GLU A 109 -16.52 -3.84 -2.23
CA GLU A 109 -16.01 -3.55 -3.57
C GLU A 109 -14.48 -3.78 -3.61
N SER A 110 -13.76 -3.35 -2.57
CA SER A 110 -12.31 -3.60 -2.44
C SER A 110 -11.98 -5.08 -2.46
N ILE A 111 -12.71 -5.88 -1.67
CA ILE A 111 -12.51 -7.33 -1.61
C ILE A 111 -12.86 -7.98 -2.94
N ALA A 112 -13.93 -7.56 -3.62
CA ALA A 112 -14.30 -8.11 -4.93
C ALA A 112 -13.25 -7.81 -6.00
N VAL A 113 -12.78 -6.56 -6.09
CA VAL A 113 -11.74 -6.14 -7.02
C VAL A 113 -10.42 -6.87 -6.74
N ALA A 114 -10.02 -6.96 -5.47
CA ALA A 114 -8.82 -7.69 -5.08
C ALA A 114 -8.91 -9.19 -5.36
N SER A 115 -10.09 -9.80 -5.19
CA SER A 115 -10.31 -11.21 -5.51
C SER A 115 -10.13 -11.48 -7.00
N GLN A 116 -10.70 -10.62 -7.86
CA GLN A 116 -10.54 -10.73 -9.30
C GLN A 116 -9.09 -10.53 -9.73
N PHE A 117 -8.39 -9.57 -9.12
CA PHE A 117 -6.97 -9.37 -9.32
C PHE A 117 -6.15 -10.61 -8.94
N ASP A 118 -6.39 -11.20 -7.77
CA ASP A 118 -5.68 -12.41 -7.31
C ASP A 118 -5.88 -13.59 -8.28
N LEU A 119 -7.09 -13.75 -8.84
CA LEU A 119 -7.39 -14.76 -9.87
C LEU A 119 -6.53 -14.56 -11.12
N TYR A 120 -6.44 -13.34 -11.62
CA TYR A 120 -5.58 -13.02 -12.77
C TYR A 120 -4.10 -13.26 -12.46
N CYS A 121 -3.66 -12.90 -11.26
CA CYS A 121 -2.28 -13.11 -10.82
C CYS A 121 -1.92 -14.60 -10.73
N SER A 122 -2.84 -15.43 -10.23
CA SER A 122 -2.69 -16.88 -10.21
C SER A 122 -2.59 -17.43 -11.63
N ALA A 123 -3.56 -17.11 -12.49
CA ALA A 123 -3.59 -17.60 -13.87
C ALA A 123 -2.34 -17.19 -14.66
N PHE A 124 -1.88 -15.95 -14.48
CA PHE A 124 -0.65 -15.45 -15.09
C PHE A 124 0.60 -16.19 -14.57
N SER A 125 0.69 -16.40 -13.26
CA SER A 125 1.81 -17.13 -12.64
C SER A 125 1.89 -18.57 -13.16
N ASP A 126 0.75 -19.25 -13.27
CA ASP A 126 0.67 -20.62 -13.78
C ASP A 126 1.09 -20.69 -15.25
N ALA A 127 0.64 -19.75 -16.09
CA ALA A 127 1.06 -19.65 -17.49
C ALA A 127 2.58 -19.39 -17.63
N VAL A 128 3.14 -18.48 -16.82
CA VAL A 128 4.58 -18.19 -16.79
C VAL A 128 5.39 -19.43 -16.37
N LYS A 129 4.93 -20.16 -15.34
CA LYS A 129 5.59 -21.40 -14.87
C LYS A 129 5.56 -22.51 -15.92
N ALA A 130 4.48 -22.59 -16.69
CA ALA A 130 4.35 -23.50 -17.81
C ALA A 130 5.13 -23.06 -19.06
N CYS A 131 5.77 -21.88 -19.05
CA CYS A 131 6.37 -21.24 -20.21
C CYS A 131 5.40 -21.06 -21.40
N ASP A 132 4.10 -20.90 -21.11
CA ASP A 132 3.06 -20.73 -22.13
C ASP A 132 2.81 -19.24 -22.39
N THR A 133 3.51 -18.71 -23.39
CA THR A 133 3.39 -17.30 -23.82
C THR A 133 1.97 -16.95 -24.26
N ASN A 134 1.22 -17.88 -24.89
CA ASN A 134 -0.11 -17.58 -25.40
C ASN A 134 -1.13 -17.50 -24.27
N ALA A 135 -1.07 -18.43 -23.31
CA ALA A 135 -1.89 -18.36 -22.11
C ALA A 135 -1.58 -17.09 -21.30
N ALA A 136 -0.30 -16.77 -21.11
CA ALA A 136 0.12 -15.56 -20.41
C ALA A 136 -0.40 -14.29 -21.10
N ARG A 137 -0.31 -14.22 -22.44
CA ARG A 137 -0.83 -13.09 -23.23
C ARG A 137 -2.34 -12.95 -23.09
N LYS A 138 -3.08 -14.07 -23.18
CA LYS A 138 -4.53 -14.07 -22.99
C LYS A 138 -4.91 -13.48 -21.63
N VAL A 139 -4.26 -13.94 -20.55
CA VAL A 139 -4.53 -13.41 -19.21
C VAL A 139 -4.30 -11.91 -19.13
N LEU A 140 -3.21 -11.38 -19.73
CA LEU A 140 -2.93 -9.95 -19.72
C LEU A 140 -3.94 -9.14 -20.54
N LEU A 141 -4.44 -9.66 -21.66
CA LEU A 141 -5.50 -9.04 -22.44
C LEU A 141 -6.83 -9.03 -21.67
N ASP A 142 -7.18 -10.14 -21.02
CA ASP A 142 -8.37 -10.22 -20.16
C ASP A 142 -8.27 -9.24 -18.98
N CYS A 143 -7.08 -9.08 -18.37
CA CYS A 143 -6.82 -8.08 -17.35
C CYS A 143 -7.02 -6.65 -17.86
N LEU A 144 -6.53 -6.36 -19.07
CA LEU A 144 -6.65 -5.04 -19.68
C LEU A 144 -8.12 -4.71 -19.95
N GLU A 145 -8.89 -5.65 -20.51
CA GLU A 145 -10.33 -5.48 -20.73
C GLU A 145 -11.10 -5.29 -19.41
N TRP A 146 -10.73 -6.03 -18.37
CA TRP A 146 -11.30 -5.84 -17.03
C TRP A 146 -10.97 -4.46 -16.46
N LEU A 147 -9.73 -3.99 -16.56
CA LEU A 147 -9.31 -2.65 -16.15
C LEU A 147 -10.15 -1.56 -16.84
N MET A 148 -10.38 -1.71 -18.15
CA MET A 148 -11.17 -0.77 -18.94
C MET A 148 -12.64 -0.69 -18.53
N SER A 149 -13.19 -1.73 -17.89
CA SER A 149 -14.56 -1.67 -17.37
C SER A 149 -14.76 -0.65 -16.23
N PHE A 150 -13.66 -0.09 -15.70
CA PHE A 150 -13.68 0.97 -14.69
C PHE A 150 -13.46 2.37 -15.29
N CYS A 151 -12.96 2.46 -16.51
CA CYS A 151 -12.83 3.72 -17.23
C CYS A 151 -14.20 4.07 -17.82
N ALA A 152 -14.73 5.24 -17.49
CA ALA A 152 -15.78 5.82 -18.33
C ALA A 152 -15.17 6.08 -19.72
N SER A 153 -15.99 6.20 -20.76
CA SER A 153 -15.56 6.40 -22.15
C SER A 153 -14.85 7.76 -22.35
N ASP A 154 -13.63 7.88 -21.85
CA ASP A 154 -12.70 8.99 -22.03
C ASP A 154 -11.78 8.68 -23.21
N ALA A 155 -11.83 9.51 -24.25
CA ALA A 155 -11.19 9.25 -25.54
C ALA A 155 -9.65 9.22 -25.51
N GLU A 156 -8.99 9.89 -24.56
CA GLU A 156 -7.53 9.85 -24.41
C GLU A 156 -7.04 8.52 -23.82
N GLU A 157 -7.86 7.85 -23.01
CA GLU A 157 -7.50 6.55 -22.43
C GLU A 157 -7.59 5.43 -23.45
N ASP A 158 -8.42 5.59 -24.48
CA ASP A 158 -8.51 4.63 -25.56
C ASP A 158 -7.15 4.51 -26.29
N GLU A 159 -6.38 5.60 -26.49
CA GLU A 159 -5.11 5.54 -27.22
C GLU A 159 -4.00 4.80 -26.45
N ASP A 160 -3.75 5.15 -25.18
CA ASP A 160 -2.77 4.46 -24.33
C ASP A 160 -3.09 2.96 -24.17
N VAL A 161 -4.38 2.64 -24.10
CA VAL A 161 -4.88 1.26 -23.94
C VAL A 161 -4.74 0.49 -25.24
N GLN A 162 -5.05 1.08 -26.39
CA GLN A 162 -4.80 0.44 -27.68
C GLN A 162 -3.31 0.20 -27.89
N GLU A 163 -2.44 1.18 -27.58
CA GLU A 163 -0.99 1.02 -27.69
C GLU A 163 -0.48 -0.13 -26.82
N LEU A 164 -0.95 -0.22 -25.57
CA LEU A 164 -0.61 -1.32 -24.67
C LEU A 164 -1.14 -2.66 -25.20
N ARG A 165 -2.37 -2.71 -25.72
CA ARG A 165 -2.97 -3.90 -26.33
C ARG A 165 -2.13 -4.40 -27.51
N GLU A 166 -1.73 -3.49 -28.41
CA GLU A 166 -0.89 -3.79 -29.55
C GLU A 166 0.49 -4.31 -29.12
N LYS A 167 1.12 -3.68 -28.13
CA LYS A 167 2.39 -4.14 -27.54
C LYS A 167 2.28 -5.56 -26.98
N LEU A 168 1.19 -5.89 -26.28
CA LEU A 168 0.95 -7.23 -25.74
C LEU A 168 0.74 -8.28 -26.85
N LEU A 169 0.05 -7.90 -27.93
CA LEU A 169 -0.17 -8.76 -29.10
C LEU A 169 1.11 -9.00 -29.89
N ALA A 170 1.94 -7.96 -30.06
CA ALA A 170 3.17 -8.02 -30.83
C ALA A 170 4.35 -8.70 -30.10
N ALA A 171 4.27 -8.92 -28.79
CA ALA A 171 5.35 -9.54 -28.03
C ALA A 171 5.62 -10.99 -28.49
N GLU A 172 6.82 -11.25 -29.02
CA GLU A 172 7.21 -12.54 -29.63
C GLU A 172 7.50 -13.65 -28.60
N GLY A 173 7.75 -13.30 -27.34
CA GLY A 173 8.09 -14.26 -26.30
C GLY A 173 7.79 -13.74 -24.90
N LEU A 174 7.87 -14.64 -23.92
CA LEU A 174 7.48 -14.36 -22.54
C LEU A 174 8.25 -13.18 -21.92
N GLY A 175 9.55 -13.04 -22.22
CA GLY A 175 10.35 -11.90 -21.75
C GLY A 175 9.84 -10.56 -22.29
N GLY A 176 9.58 -10.48 -23.59
CA GLY A 176 9.00 -9.27 -24.21
C GLY A 176 7.61 -8.97 -23.67
N LEU A 177 6.80 -10.01 -23.46
CA LEU A 177 5.45 -9.88 -22.91
C LEU A 177 5.47 -9.32 -21.47
N LEU A 178 6.39 -9.79 -20.62
CA LEU A 178 6.56 -9.29 -19.26
C LEU A 178 6.98 -7.81 -19.24
N GLU A 179 7.85 -7.40 -20.15
CA GLU A 179 8.26 -5.99 -20.29
C GLU A 179 7.10 -5.12 -20.76
N SER A 180 6.35 -5.55 -21.77
CA SER A 180 5.16 -4.85 -22.27
C SER A 180 4.05 -4.75 -21.23
N ALA A 181 3.95 -5.69 -20.30
CA ALA A 181 2.92 -5.70 -19.26
C ALA A 181 3.18 -4.72 -18.09
N LYS A 182 4.38 -4.12 -17.98
CA LYS A 182 4.72 -3.25 -16.82
C LYS A 182 3.72 -2.11 -16.58
N PRO A 183 3.28 -1.35 -17.59
CA PRO A 183 2.30 -0.28 -17.38
C PRO A 183 0.98 -0.82 -16.81
N LEU A 184 0.53 -2.00 -17.28
CA LEU A 184 -0.70 -2.64 -16.79
C LEU A 184 -0.62 -2.95 -15.29
N VAL A 185 0.53 -3.42 -14.80
CA VAL A 185 0.78 -3.72 -13.39
C VAL A 185 0.54 -2.47 -12.53
N ASP A 186 1.09 -1.33 -12.94
CA ASP A 186 0.97 -0.07 -12.21
C ASP A 186 -0.49 0.41 -12.16
N GLN A 187 -1.21 0.32 -13.29
CA GLN A 187 -2.63 0.69 -13.34
C GLN A 187 -3.50 -0.21 -12.45
N LEU A 188 -3.26 -1.53 -12.47
CA LEU A 188 -3.96 -2.49 -11.60
C LEU A 188 -3.71 -2.19 -10.12
N LEU A 189 -2.47 -1.86 -9.75
CA LEU A 189 -2.13 -1.47 -8.39
C LEU A 189 -2.87 -0.19 -7.96
N PHE A 190 -2.90 0.84 -8.82
CA PHE A 190 -3.64 2.07 -8.52
C PHE A 190 -5.14 1.84 -8.43
N LEU A 191 -5.73 0.99 -9.27
CA LEU A 191 -7.14 0.58 -9.17
C LEU A 191 -7.42 -0.01 -7.78
N ILE A 192 -6.67 -1.04 -7.36
CA ILE A 192 -6.90 -1.74 -6.08
C ILE A 192 -6.75 -0.78 -4.90
N LEU A 193 -5.68 0.03 -4.91
CA LEU A 193 -5.45 1.02 -3.86
C LEU A 193 -6.54 2.08 -3.83
N SER A 194 -7.02 2.53 -4.98
CA SER A 194 -8.07 3.55 -5.07
C SER A 194 -9.40 3.05 -4.54
N VAL A 195 -9.82 1.84 -4.89
CA VAL A 195 -11.05 1.22 -4.35
C VAL A 195 -10.95 1.09 -2.84
N TRP A 196 -9.79 0.63 -2.35
CA TRP A 196 -9.56 0.48 -0.92
C TRP A 196 -9.54 1.82 -0.17
N ASP A 197 -8.88 2.84 -0.72
CA ASP A 197 -8.82 4.17 -0.11
C ASP A 197 -10.20 4.84 -0.05
N VAL A 198 -10.99 4.75 -1.13
CA VAL A 198 -12.33 5.36 -1.19
C VAL A 198 -13.28 4.73 -0.16
N GLU A 199 -13.35 3.39 -0.08
CA GLU A 199 -14.14 2.71 0.95
C GLU A 199 -13.59 3.01 2.36
N PHE A 200 -12.27 2.98 2.55
CA PHE A 200 -11.64 3.32 3.82
C PHE A 200 -11.98 4.73 4.28
N CYS A 201 -11.85 5.72 3.40
CA CYS A 201 -12.14 7.12 3.70
C CYS A 201 -13.60 7.32 4.11
N SER A 202 -14.56 6.70 3.40
CA SER A 202 -15.98 6.77 3.76
C SER A 202 -16.26 6.10 5.11
N HIS A 203 -15.82 4.85 5.30
CA HIS A 203 -16.16 4.07 6.48
C HIS A 203 -15.42 4.53 7.74
N TYR A 204 -14.13 4.83 7.65
CA TYR A 204 -13.32 5.26 8.80
C TYR A 204 -13.78 6.60 9.38
N THR A 205 -14.25 7.50 8.51
CA THR A 205 -14.75 8.82 8.92
C THR A 205 -16.25 8.83 9.21
N GLY A 206 -16.94 7.71 8.95
CA GLY A 206 -18.39 7.58 9.10
C GLY A 206 -19.17 8.53 8.19
N GLY A 207 -18.62 8.85 7.01
CA GLY A 207 -19.22 9.78 6.04
C GLY A 207 -19.34 11.23 6.53
N LYS A 208 -18.48 11.67 7.45
CA LYS A 208 -18.52 13.02 8.03
C LYS A 208 -17.47 13.98 7.47
N ILE A 209 -16.40 13.44 6.94
CA ILE A 209 -15.26 14.18 6.42
C ILE A 209 -15.34 14.17 4.89
N GLU A 210 -14.86 15.24 4.27
CA GLU A 210 -14.71 15.33 2.81
C GLU A 210 -13.89 14.16 2.25
N PRO A 211 -14.20 13.70 1.03
CA PRO A 211 -13.41 12.67 0.39
C PRO A 211 -12.00 13.22 0.10
N PHE A 212 -10.98 12.47 0.49
CA PHE A 212 -9.58 12.78 0.20
C PHE A 212 -8.80 11.47 -0.02
N PRO A 213 -7.80 11.43 -0.93
CA PRO A 213 -6.94 10.28 -1.13
C PRO A 213 -6.01 10.06 0.08
N LEU A 214 -6.46 9.31 1.08
CA LEU A 214 -5.73 9.14 2.34
C LEU A 214 -4.41 8.41 2.13
N PHE A 215 -4.34 7.48 1.18
CA PHE A 215 -3.10 6.75 0.91
C PHE A 215 -1.99 7.66 0.35
N LYS A 216 -2.33 8.79 -0.29
CA LYS A 216 -1.37 9.83 -0.68
C LYS A 216 -0.69 10.46 0.54
N LEU A 217 -1.36 10.48 1.70
CA LEU A 217 -0.76 11.00 2.93
C LEU A 217 0.41 10.15 3.41
N VAL A 218 0.52 8.87 3.02
CA VAL A 218 1.66 7.99 3.38
C VAL A 218 2.59 7.68 2.21
N MET A 219 2.31 8.19 1.01
CA MET A 219 3.25 8.17 -0.11
C MET A 219 4.53 8.93 0.27
N PRO A 220 5.72 8.37 0.05
CA PRO A 220 6.94 9.11 0.30
C PRO A 220 7.04 10.29 -0.66
N CYS A 221 7.64 11.38 -0.20
CA CYS A 221 7.77 12.61 -0.98
C CYS A 221 9.06 13.37 -0.65
N LEU A 222 9.35 14.40 -1.44
CA LEU A 222 10.35 15.39 -1.08
C LEU A 222 9.91 16.13 0.19
N SER A 223 10.82 16.35 1.14
CA SER A 223 10.50 17.13 2.34
C SER A 223 10.13 18.57 1.94
N PRO A 224 9.10 19.18 2.55
CA PRO A 224 8.66 20.54 2.22
C PRO A 224 9.71 21.60 2.56
N THR A 225 10.76 21.24 3.30
CA THR A 225 11.92 22.09 3.63
C THR A 225 13.03 22.02 2.58
N ILE A 226 12.86 21.21 1.53
CA ILE A 226 13.85 21.04 0.48
C ILE A 226 13.41 21.86 -0.73
N GLU A 227 14.32 22.71 -1.18
CA GLU A 227 14.23 23.48 -2.40
C GLU A 227 15.04 22.78 -3.49
N LEU A 228 14.62 22.97 -4.74
CA LEU A 228 15.37 22.51 -5.90
C LEU A 228 16.05 23.72 -6.56
N GLU A 229 17.37 23.68 -6.67
CA GLU A 229 18.13 24.73 -7.37
C GLU A 229 17.88 24.66 -8.88
N SER A 230 17.39 25.76 -9.45
CA SER A 230 17.11 25.88 -10.88
C SER A 230 18.39 25.69 -11.70
N GLY A 231 18.38 24.75 -12.65
CA GLY A 231 19.48 24.51 -13.59
C GLY A 231 20.59 23.54 -13.12
N SER A 232 20.69 23.24 -11.82
CA SER A 232 21.69 22.28 -11.30
C SER A 232 21.09 20.96 -10.79
N ASN A 233 19.76 20.90 -10.65
CA ASN A 233 19.03 19.78 -10.05
C ASN A 233 19.52 19.39 -8.64
N ARG A 234 20.16 20.32 -7.92
CA ARG A 234 20.63 20.09 -6.55
C ARG A 234 19.52 20.37 -5.56
N PHE A 235 19.39 19.48 -4.58
CA PHE A 235 18.57 19.72 -3.40
C PHE A 235 19.28 20.71 -2.48
N LEU A 236 18.54 21.70 -2.01
CA LEU A 236 18.99 22.69 -1.03
C LEU A 236 18.02 22.71 0.16
N ARG A 237 18.54 23.00 1.35
CA ARG A 237 17.76 23.39 2.53
C ARG A 237 18.37 24.69 3.03
N ASP A 238 17.57 25.74 3.09
CA ASP A 238 18.03 27.09 3.48
C ASP A 238 19.26 27.53 2.66
N GLY A 239 19.25 27.28 1.35
CA GLY A 239 20.34 27.61 0.43
C GLY A 239 21.60 26.74 0.53
N LYS A 240 21.59 25.63 1.29
CA LYS A 240 22.76 24.74 1.47
C LYS A 240 22.45 23.28 1.14
N PRO A 241 23.44 22.49 0.69
CA PRO A 241 23.24 21.05 0.46
C PRO A 241 22.75 20.33 1.74
N PRO A 242 21.61 19.62 1.67
CA PRO A 242 21.02 18.97 2.83
C PRO A 242 21.88 17.77 3.23
N LYS A 243 22.24 17.69 4.51
CA LYS A 243 23.01 16.54 5.04
C LYS A 243 22.13 15.29 5.23
N ARG A 244 20.84 15.46 5.54
CA ARG A 244 19.87 14.41 5.87
C ARG A 244 18.43 14.87 5.62
N GLY A 245 17.51 13.90 5.53
CA GLY A 245 16.06 14.17 5.50
C GLY A 245 15.62 14.89 4.23
N VAL A 246 16.20 14.52 3.09
CA VAL A 246 15.78 15.04 1.77
C VAL A 246 14.36 14.55 1.45
N PHE A 247 14.11 13.28 1.73
CA PHE A 247 12.82 12.65 1.51
C PHE A 247 12.12 12.37 2.84
N GLU A 248 10.81 12.56 2.84
CA GLU A 248 9.92 12.05 3.87
C GLU A 248 9.53 10.62 3.53
N LYS A 249 9.80 9.71 4.46
CA LYS A 249 9.54 8.28 4.31
C LYS A 249 8.09 7.97 4.63
N SER A 250 7.54 6.90 4.05
CA SER A 250 6.17 6.47 4.30
C SER A 250 5.89 6.23 5.78
N THR A 251 6.85 5.63 6.51
CA THR A 251 6.71 5.42 7.97
C THR A 251 6.66 6.73 8.75
N ALA A 252 7.47 7.73 8.37
CA ALA A 252 7.42 9.05 9.01
C ALA A 252 6.07 9.73 8.80
N ARG A 253 5.57 9.70 7.56
CA ARG A 253 4.29 10.28 7.20
C ARG A 253 3.10 9.55 7.84
N LEU A 254 3.20 8.22 8.01
CA LEU A 254 2.24 7.45 8.79
C LEU A 254 2.19 7.92 10.25
N LEU A 255 3.36 8.12 10.88
CA LEU A 255 3.42 8.62 12.26
C LEU A 255 2.84 10.04 12.37
N ASP A 256 3.06 10.90 11.37
CA ASP A 256 2.46 12.23 11.28
C ASP A 256 0.93 12.15 11.19
N PHE A 257 0.41 11.29 10.32
CA PHE A 257 -1.01 11.01 10.19
C PHE A 257 -1.63 10.53 11.52
N LEU A 258 -1.00 9.56 12.18
CA LEU A 258 -1.46 9.04 13.48
C LEU A 258 -1.45 10.10 14.56
N ALA A 259 -0.41 10.94 14.61
CA ALA A 259 -0.30 12.02 15.59
C ALA A 259 -1.40 13.06 15.40
N VAL A 260 -1.66 13.47 14.15
CA VAL A 260 -2.74 14.42 13.83
C VAL A 260 -4.10 13.84 14.18
N LEU A 261 -4.40 12.59 13.80
CA LEU A 261 -5.65 11.93 14.18
C LEU A 261 -5.83 11.83 15.69
N SER A 262 -4.76 11.50 16.41
CA SER A 262 -4.79 11.37 17.87
C SER A 262 -5.05 12.72 18.54
N CYS A 263 -4.36 13.77 18.08
CA CYS A 263 -4.59 15.14 18.52
C CYS A 263 -6.03 15.58 18.28
N TRP A 264 -6.53 15.41 17.05
CA TRP A 264 -7.89 15.79 16.68
C TRP A 264 -8.93 15.05 17.53
N ARG A 265 -8.75 13.75 17.78
CA ARG A 265 -9.67 12.98 18.63
C ARG A 265 -9.64 13.42 20.08
N ARG A 266 -8.46 13.71 20.64
CA ARG A 266 -8.29 14.16 22.03
C ARG A 266 -8.87 15.55 22.27
N ASN A 267 -8.56 16.49 21.37
CA ASN A 267 -8.88 17.90 21.55
C ASN A 267 -10.19 18.31 20.89
N ARG A 268 -10.80 17.42 20.09
CA ARG A 268 -11.97 17.70 19.22
C ARG A 268 -11.74 18.80 18.18
N VAL A 269 -10.52 19.28 18.06
CA VAL A 269 -10.06 20.31 17.12
C VAL A 269 -8.80 19.79 16.44
N PRO A 270 -8.70 19.85 15.10
CA PRO A 270 -7.49 19.42 14.41
C PRO A 270 -6.33 20.38 14.71
N PRO A 271 -5.08 19.90 14.76
CA PRO A 271 -3.94 20.78 14.99
C PRO A 271 -3.61 21.61 13.74
N ASP A 272 -3.19 22.86 13.93
CA ASP A 272 -2.76 23.75 12.85
C ASP A 272 -1.42 23.33 12.22
N LYS A 273 -0.57 22.64 13.01
CA LYS A 273 0.77 22.19 12.61
C LYS A 273 0.96 20.73 12.98
N LEU A 274 1.91 20.08 12.31
CA LEU A 274 2.31 18.72 12.69
C LEU A 274 2.84 18.72 14.14
N PRO A 275 2.36 17.80 15.00
CA PRO A 275 2.88 17.63 16.35
C PRO A 275 4.38 17.38 16.36
N ALA A 276 5.10 17.92 17.33
CA ALA A 276 6.54 17.69 17.43
C ALA A 276 6.85 16.26 17.89
N VAL A 277 8.04 15.73 17.57
CA VAL A 277 8.45 14.36 17.99
C VAL A 277 8.35 14.15 19.49
N LYS A 278 8.66 15.17 20.30
CA LYS A 278 8.51 15.12 21.76
C LYS A 278 7.05 14.97 22.21
N GLU A 279 6.13 15.61 21.51
CA GLU A 279 4.68 15.51 21.76
C GLU A 279 4.15 14.14 21.32
N MET A 280 4.55 13.69 20.12
CA MET A 280 4.25 12.34 19.62
C MET A 280 4.69 11.28 20.62
N ALA A 281 5.94 11.35 21.10
CA ALA A 281 6.50 10.44 22.08
C ALA A 281 5.67 10.38 23.37
N ALA A 282 5.29 11.54 23.92
CA ALA A 282 4.43 11.62 25.10
C ALA A 282 3.04 10.99 24.85
N TRP A 283 2.47 11.18 23.66
CA TRP A 283 1.16 10.65 23.32
C TRP A 283 1.17 9.15 23.04
N PHE A 284 2.23 8.68 22.39
CA PHE A 284 2.43 7.29 22.00
C PHE A 284 2.99 6.44 23.15
N LYS A 285 3.40 7.09 24.26
CA LYS A 285 4.08 6.47 25.41
C LYS A 285 5.36 5.74 25.00
N GLU A 286 6.12 6.37 24.11
CA GLU A 286 7.38 5.84 23.58
C GLU A 286 8.52 6.82 23.81
N ASP A 287 9.76 6.34 23.70
CA ASP A 287 10.94 7.19 23.75
C ASP A 287 11.06 8.05 22.47
N PRO A 288 11.42 9.35 22.57
CA PRO A 288 11.63 10.21 21.39
C PRO A 288 12.66 9.66 20.38
N GLY A 289 13.71 8.98 20.87
CA GLY A 289 14.70 8.31 20.04
C GLY A 289 14.11 7.15 19.25
N ARG A 290 13.20 6.38 19.86
CA ARG A 290 12.45 5.32 19.16
C ARG A 290 11.49 5.86 18.10
N ILE A 291 10.79 6.96 18.38
CA ILE A 291 9.99 7.63 17.36
C ILE A 291 10.88 8.06 16.18
N THR A 292 12.05 8.64 16.48
CA THR A 292 13.01 9.04 15.45
C THR A 292 13.51 7.84 14.64
N SER A 293 13.82 6.70 15.29
CA SER A 293 14.30 5.49 14.62
C SER A 293 13.25 4.81 13.74
N TRP A 294 11.96 4.99 14.04
CA TRP A 294 10.89 4.57 13.13
C TRP A 294 10.73 5.54 11.96
N ARG A 295 10.75 6.86 12.23
CA ARG A 295 10.63 7.88 11.18
C ARG A 295 11.75 7.78 10.14
N ASP A 296 12.97 7.53 10.58
CA ASP A 296 14.12 7.36 9.69
C ASP A 296 14.32 5.91 9.24
N GLU A 297 13.42 4.99 9.59
CA GLU A 297 13.46 3.56 9.26
C GLU A 297 14.77 2.85 9.64
N THR A 298 15.51 3.36 10.64
CA THR A 298 16.62 2.63 11.26
C THR A 298 16.11 1.36 11.94
N THR A 299 14.89 1.41 12.48
CA THR A 299 14.17 0.27 13.04
C THR A 299 12.85 0.08 12.31
N LEU A 300 12.47 -1.17 12.06
CA LEU A 300 11.21 -1.51 11.42
C LEU A 300 10.01 -1.18 12.32
N PHE A 301 9.03 -0.48 11.76
CA PHE A 301 7.76 -0.19 12.42
C PHE A 301 6.72 -1.25 12.05
N THR A 302 6.53 -2.25 12.91
CA THR A 302 5.67 -3.42 12.66
C THR A 302 4.21 -3.15 13.02
N TYR A 303 3.32 -4.09 12.71
CA TYR A 303 1.92 -4.01 13.10
C TYR A 303 1.71 -4.01 14.61
N SER A 304 2.52 -4.74 15.38
CA SER A 304 2.45 -4.73 16.84
C SER A 304 2.80 -3.34 17.42
N HIS A 305 3.84 -2.69 16.88
CA HIS A 305 4.19 -1.31 17.24
C HIS A 305 3.06 -0.35 16.87
N PHE A 306 2.52 -0.45 15.65
CA PHE A 306 1.40 0.37 15.18
C PHE A 306 0.18 0.29 16.11
N LEU A 307 -0.25 -0.92 16.49
CA LEU A 307 -1.37 -1.10 17.40
C LEU A 307 -1.08 -0.55 18.81
N SER A 308 0.13 -0.79 19.33
CA SER A 308 0.55 -0.28 20.65
C SER A 308 0.53 1.26 20.69
N VAL A 309 1.09 1.87 19.66
CA VAL A 309 1.10 3.33 19.46
C VAL A 309 -0.33 3.84 19.38
N TRP A 310 -1.18 3.25 18.54
CA TRP A 310 -2.57 3.68 18.39
C TRP A 310 -3.39 3.58 19.69
N GLN A 311 -3.26 2.47 20.41
CA GLN A 311 -3.93 2.25 21.69
C GLN A 311 -3.47 3.23 22.76
N SER A 312 -2.18 3.58 22.78
CA SER A 312 -1.64 4.59 23.70
C SER A 312 -2.07 6.01 23.32
N ALA A 313 -2.15 6.29 22.02
CA ALA A 313 -2.47 7.59 21.48
C ALA A 313 -3.97 7.93 21.56
N CYS A 314 -4.86 6.95 21.48
CA CYS A 314 -6.30 7.20 21.49
C CYS A 314 -6.92 7.05 22.88
N VAL A 315 -7.71 8.05 23.28
CA VAL A 315 -8.49 7.99 24.53
C VAL A 315 -9.79 7.24 24.24
N PRO A 316 -10.19 6.27 25.09
CA PRO A 316 -11.48 5.60 24.96
C PRO A 316 -12.66 6.59 24.97
N ASP A 317 -13.74 6.26 24.25
CA ASP A 317 -14.98 7.04 24.32
C ASP A 317 -15.65 6.93 25.70
N LYS A 318 -16.76 7.64 25.92
CA LYS A 318 -17.52 7.58 27.18
C LYS A 318 -18.03 6.17 27.53
N ARG A 319 -18.03 5.23 26.58
CA ARG A 319 -18.41 3.82 26.74
C ARG A 319 -17.18 2.91 26.89
N GLY A 320 -15.99 3.49 27.07
CA GLY A 320 -14.74 2.75 27.20
C GLY A 320 -14.24 2.14 25.89
N ARG A 321 -14.81 2.49 24.72
CA ARG A 321 -14.39 1.93 23.44
C ARG A 321 -13.31 2.79 22.80
N CYS A 322 -12.18 2.17 22.47
CA CYS A 322 -11.16 2.81 21.65
C CYS A 322 -11.63 2.86 20.18
N PRO A 323 -11.30 3.93 19.44
CA PRO A 323 -11.51 3.95 18.01
C PRO A 323 -10.66 2.88 17.33
N GLU A 324 -11.16 2.33 16.23
CA GLU A 324 -10.41 1.38 15.41
C GLU A 324 -9.13 2.04 14.87
N ALA A 325 -8.05 1.26 14.80
CA ALA A 325 -6.81 1.72 14.22
C ALA A 325 -6.97 1.87 12.71
N PRO A 326 -6.40 2.91 12.07
CA PRO A 326 -6.43 3.10 10.63
C PRO A 326 -5.46 2.14 9.93
N ALA A 327 -5.64 0.84 10.12
CA ALA A 327 -4.69 -0.19 9.73
C ALA A 327 -4.38 -0.25 8.22
N PRO A 328 -5.32 0.07 7.29
CA PRO A 328 -5.00 0.23 5.87
C PRO A 328 -3.82 1.18 5.60
N MET A 329 -3.70 2.25 6.38
CA MET A 329 -2.60 3.23 6.22
C MET A 329 -1.23 2.62 6.52
N LEU A 330 -1.13 1.67 7.45
CA LEU A 330 0.12 0.96 7.73
C LEU A 330 0.51 0.06 6.56
N VAL A 331 -0.45 -0.72 6.07
CA VAL A 331 -0.24 -1.64 4.94
C VAL A 331 0.27 -0.86 3.73
N VAL A 332 -0.39 0.26 3.43
CA VAL A 332 -0.04 1.10 2.29
C VAL A 332 1.27 1.85 2.50
N ALA A 333 1.60 2.28 3.73
CA ALA A 333 2.90 2.86 4.03
C ALA A 333 4.05 1.86 3.76
N HIS A 334 3.87 0.58 4.11
CA HIS A 334 4.86 -0.45 3.80
C HIS A 334 4.96 -0.73 2.31
N LEU A 335 3.82 -0.81 1.63
CA LEU A 335 3.73 -1.03 0.20
C LEU A 335 4.41 0.07 -0.61
N LEU A 336 4.24 1.34 -0.23
CA LEU A 336 4.75 2.48 -0.99
C LEU A 336 6.19 2.87 -0.64
N SER A 337 6.75 2.29 0.43
CA SER A 337 8.13 2.55 0.81
C SER A 337 9.19 2.25 -0.28
N PRO A 338 9.03 1.27 -1.19
CA PRO A 338 9.97 1.04 -2.30
C PRO A 338 9.97 2.14 -3.36
N LEU A 339 9.02 3.10 -3.33
CA LEU A 339 9.10 4.29 -4.17
C LEU A 339 10.33 5.16 -3.85
N LEU A 340 10.97 4.93 -2.70
CA LEU A 340 12.31 5.42 -2.40
C LEU A 340 13.34 4.34 -2.75
N VAL A 341 13.94 4.46 -3.93
CA VAL A 341 15.00 3.55 -4.40
C VAL A 341 16.26 3.76 -3.57
N ARG A 342 16.89 2.66 -3.16
CA ARG A 342 18.06 2.68 -2.28
C ARG A 342 19.23 1.92 -2.87
N GLU A 343 20.40 2.54 -2.82
CA GLU A 343 21.66 1.89 -3.11
C GLU A 343 22.54 1.90 -1.87
N LYS A 344 23.04 0.71 -1.47
CA LYS A 344 23.86 0.54 -0.26
C LYS A 344 23.23 1.18 0.99
N GLY A 345 21.90 1.08 1.10
CA GLY A 345 21.11 1.61 2.22
C GLY A 345 20.77 3.11 2.16
N LYS A 346 21.30 3.86 1.17
CA LYS A 346 21.00 5.29 0.98
C LYS A 346 19.95 5.48 -0.10
N VAL A 347 19.01 6.39 0.12
CA VAL A 347 18.02 6.76 -0.90
C VAL A 347 18.72 7.50 -2.04
N THR A 348 18.62 6.98 -3.26
CA THR A 348 19.25 7.54 -4.46
C THR A 348 18.23 8.12 -5.43
N GLN A 349 17.00 7.59 -5.43
CA GLN A 349 15.94 8.04 -6.32
C GLN A 349 14.58 7.96 -5.62
N TRP A 350 13.66 8.81 -6.07
CA TRP A 350 12.26 8.82 -5.68
C TRP A 350 11.40 8.66 -6.94
N ILE A 351 10.50 7.68 -6.92
CA ILE A 351 9.55 7.41 -7.99
C ILE A 351 8.27 8.21 -7.70
N VAL A 352 7.93 9.10 -8.62
CA VAL A 352 6.73 9.95 -8.52
C VAL A 352 5.58 9.26 -9.27
N CYS A 353 4.50 8.97 -8.55
CA CYS A 353 3.32 8.30 -9.10
C CYS A 353 1.99 8.90 -8.64
N GLY A 354 2.02 10.11 -8.04
CA GLY A 354 0.85 10.75 -7.44
C GLY A 354 -0.28 11.00 -8.43
N ASP A 355 0.04 11.53 -9.61
CA ASP A 355 -0.97 11.91 -10.60
C ASP A 355 -1.72 10.69 -11.16
N GLY A 356 -1.01 9.60 -11.43
CA GLY A 356 -1.63 8.33 -11.85
C GLY A 356 -2.57 7.78 -10.79
N TYR A 357 -2.14 7.79 -9.53
CA TYR A 357 -2.97 7.38 -8.41
C TYR A 357 -4.21 8.26 -8.22
N GLU A 358 -4.05 9.59 -8.27
CA GLU A 358 -5.16 10.54 -8.08
C GLU A 358 -6.22 10.44 -9.18
N ARG A 359 -5.81 10.18 -10.43
CA ARG A 359 -6.75 9.91 -11.53
C ARG A 359 -7.62 8.70 -11.23
N TRP A 360 -7.01 7.57 -10.86
CA TRP A 360 -7.77 6.36 -10.47
C TRP A 360 -8.65 6.62 -9.26
N TRP A 361 -8.12 7.28 -8.23
CA TRP A 361 -8.86 7.58 -7.02
C TRP A 361 -10.12 8.39 -7.32
N LYS A 362 -10.03 9.41 -8.18
CA LYS A 362 -11.17 10.23 -8.60
C LYS A 362 -12.23 9.41 -9.36
N ARG A 363 -11.81 8.59 -10.34
CA ARG A 363 -12.74 7.72 -11.08
C ARG A 363 -13.50 6.78 -10.16
N ILE A 364 -12.79 6.18 -9.21
CA ILE A 364 -13.38 5.25 -8.25
C ILE A 364 -14.27 5.98 -7.23
N LEU A 365 -13.89 7.18 -6.80
CA LEU A 365 -14.74 8.03 -5.97
C LEU A 365 -16.07 8.30 -6.66
N ASP A 366 -16.04 8.75 -7.92
CA ASP A 366 -17.24 9.05 -8.70
C ASP A 366 -18.13 7.80 -8.85
N ARG A 367 -17.51 6.67 -9.21
CA ARG A 367 -18.21 5.38 -9.36
C ARG A 367 -18.86 4.89 -8.06
N LEU A 368 -18.14 4.92 -6.94
CA LEU A 368 -18.67 4.42 -5.67
C LEU A 368 -19.68 5.39 -5.04
N THR A 369 -19.52 6.70 -5.27
CA THR A 369 -20.53 7.69 -4.89
C THR A 369 -21.83 7.47 -5.67
N ALA A 370 -21.76 7.17 -6.97
CA ALA A 370 -22.92 6.80 -7.78
C ALA A 370 -23.60 5.50 -7.28
N LYS A 371 -22.84 4.57 -6.68
CA LYS A 371 -23.37 3.38 -5.99
C LYS A 371 -23.95 3.67 -4.59
N GLY A 372 -23.91 4.91 -4.12
CA GLY A 372 -24.49 5.34 -2.85
C GLY A 372 -23.52 5.42 -1.66
N LEU A 373 -22.20 5.29 -1.89
CA LEU A 373 -21.19 5.56 -0.87
C LEU A 373 -21.25 7.04 -0.47
N LYS A 374 -21.20 7.34 0.83
CA LYS A 374 -21.42 8.70 1.36
C LYS A 374 -20.14 9.29 1.97
N PHE A 375 -19.98 10.58 1.75
CA PHE A 375 -18.94 11.41 2.35
C PHE A 375 -19.58 12.65 2.99
N GLY A 376 -18.82 13.32 3.85
CA GLY A 376 -19.27 14.54 4.50
C GLY A 376 -18.64 15.78 3.88
N SER A 377 -18.72 16.88 4.63
CA SER A 377 -18.21 18.20 4.20
C SER A 377 -17.18 18.78 5.16
N THR A 378 -16.84 18.07 6.24
CA THR A 378 -15.81 18.54 7.18
C THR A 378 -14.45 18.41 6.51
N PRO A 379 -13.64 19.47 6.42
CA PRO A 379 -12.36 19.39 5.74
C PRO A 379 -11.34 18.56 6.53
N TRP A 380 -10.38 17.99 5.81
CA TRP A 380 -9.21 17.39 6.45
C TRP A 380 -8.28 18.45 7.06
N PRO A 381 -7.48 18.11 8.09
CA PRO A 381 -6.50 19.04 8.65
C PRO A 381 -5.50 19.49 7.59
N LYS A 382 -5.38 20.81 7.40
CA LYS A 382 -4.46 21.40 6.41
C LYS A 382 -3.01 20.98 6.59
N CYS A 383 -2.59 20.74 7.84
CA CYS A 383 -1.24 20.23 8.12
C CYS A 383 -0.95 18.84 7.50
N LEU A 384 -1.97 18.10 7.08
CA LEU A 384 -1.83 16.86 6.31
C LEU A 384 -1.99 17.10 4.79
N THR A 385 -2.90 17.97 4.38
CA THR A 385 -3.31 18.11 2.97
C THR A 385 -2.59 19.22 2.18
N ASP A 386 -2.20 20.32 2.82
CA ASP A 386 -1.49 21.44 2.19
C ASP A 386 0.02 21.13 2.11
N GLN A 387 0.39 20.28 1.16
CA GLN A 387 1.80 19.94 0.86
C GLN A 387 2.34 20.67 -0.38
N SER A 388 1.71 21.78 -0.75
CA SER A 388 1.79 22.43 -2.07
C SER A 388 3.14 23.08 -2.43
N VAL A 389 4.05 23.31 -1.47
CA VAL A 389 5.30 24.06 -1.72
C VAL A 389 6.36 23.21 -2.43
N GLY A 390 6.39 21.89 -2.22
CA GLY A 390 7.37 20.99 -2.86
C GLY A 390 7.03 20.57 -4.29
N ASN A 391 5.74 20.59 -4.66
CA ASN A 391 5.28 20.01 -5.93
C ASN A 391 5.45 20.93 -7.15
N ARG A 392 5.39 22.25 -6.99
CA ARG A 392 5.51 23.20 -8.12
C ARG A 392 6.90 23.25 -8.77
N LEU A 393 7.94 22.87 -8.02
CA LEU A 393 9.31 22.79 -8.55
C LEU A 393 9.64 21.39 -9.09
N LEU A 394 8.81 20.39 -8.79
CA LEU A 394 9.01 18.99 -9.17
C LEU A 394 8.73 18.73 -10.65
N GLU A 395 7.75 19.41 -11.25
CA GLU A 395 7.43 19.31 -12.68
C GLU A 395 8.65 19.65 -13.56
N SER A 396 9.40 20.71 -13.19
CA SER A 396 10.65 21.12 -13.86
C SER A 396 11.79 20.11 -13.72
N TRP A 397 11.82 19.34 -12.62
CA TRP A 397 12.82 18.31 -12.37
C TRP A 397 12.50 17.03 -13.13
N LEU A 398 11.24 16.61 -13.10
CA LEU A 398 10.76 15.42 -13.82
C LEU A 398 10.93 15.60 -15.34
N SER A 399 10.69 16.79 -15.89
CA SER A 399 10.99 17.10 -17.29
C SER A 399 12.48 17.04 -17.64
N SER A 400 13.37 17.16 -16.65
CA SER A 400 14.83 16.99 -16.85
C SER A 400 15.28 15.53 -16.69
N GLN A 401 14.41 14.65 -16.16
CA GLN A 401 14.64 13.20 -16.03
C GLN A 401 13.95 12.38 -17.14
N SER A 402 13.09 13.00 -17.95
CA SER A 402 12.34 12.34 -19.03
C SER A 402 13.23 12.02 -20.23
N SER A 403 14.09 11.02 -20.07
CA SER A 403 14.63 10.22 -21.17
C SER A 403 14.69 8.75 -20.74
N GLY A 404 13.49 8.19 -20.50
CA GLY A 404 13.26 6.76 -20.45
C GLY A 404 13.60 6.08 -19.12
N ARG A 405 12.58 5.86 -18.28
CA ARG A 405 12.48 4.70 -17.38
C ARG A 405 11.09 4.66 -16.75
N SER A 406 10.36 3.57 -17.02
CA SER A 406 9.16 3.21 -16.27
C SER A 406 9.50 3.08 -14.79
N SER A 407 8.54 3.41 -13.92
CA SER A 407 8.49 3.09 -12.50
C SER A 407 8.86 1.63 -12.25
N GLN A 408 10.13 1.34 -12.02
CA GLN A 408 10.54 0.09 -11.41
C GLN A 408 11.20 0.37 -10.05
N PRO A 409 10.88 -0.43 -9.03
CA PRO A 409 11.92 -0.90 -8.13
C PRO A 409 12.83 -1.81 -8.95
N LEU A 410 14.06 -1.37 -9.22
CA LEU A 410 15.10 -2.23 -9.76
C LEU A 410 15.26 -3.45 -8.87
N ASP A 411 15.15 -4.64 -9.46
CA ASP A 411 15.59 -5.91 -8.87
C ASP A 411 17.01 -5.74 -8.32
N SER A 412 17.12 -5.49 -7.01
CA SER A 412 18.38 -5.42 -6.29
C SER A 412 18.14 -5.46 -4.78
N GLN A 413 17.94 -6.67 -4.25
CA GLN A 413 18.75 -7.31 -3.18
C GLN A 413 18.03 -8.46 -2.48
#